data_AF-A0A840I5H6-F1
#
_entry.id   AF-A0A840I5H6-F1
#
_cell.length_a   1.000
_cell.length_b   1.000
_cell.length_c   1.000
_cell.angle_alpha   90.00
_cell.angle_beta   90.00
_cell.angle_gamma   90.00
#
_symmetry.space_group_name_H-M   'P 1'
#
loop_
_entity.id
_entity.type
_entity.pdbx_description
1 polymer ?
#
loop_
_entity_poly.entity_id
_entity_poly.type
_entity_poly.pdbx_seq_one_letter_code
_entity_poly.pdbx_strand_id
1 'polypeptide(L)'
;MILEVDGNEEDRALVLRARELEVGMRLSRAGYGILREDGSVRDEAVREWQKAHGREATGELTIADIVAMDDLDDAFPPEEIYLPLSGEGPDVFAADGWIRAQGTWILEGETIAFPLNRHIYDCDIASGSCTHAETVLATIGQANHLRLSLETLRITSWNPPVLTLEPTGPQGCRRPVMTINTEAKEVFEVTTQAGDCEGGFERLERPRVARLVGSQEVGYEVMEENRRSTFEHMPTAVRSLLERAGQVVE
;
A
#
# COMPACT_ATOMS: atom_id res chain seq x y z
N MET A 1 4.52 29.18 1.35
CA MET A 1 4.63 29.82 0.01
C MET A 1 3.42 30.73 -0.18
N ILE A 2 3.61 32.05 -0.10
CA ILE A 2 2.54 33.00 -0.43
C ILE A 2 2.53 33.11 -1.95
N LEU A 3 1.58 32.43 -2.60
CA LEU A 3 1.28 32.70 -3.99
C LEU A 3 0.62 34.08 -4.00
N GLU A 4 1.34 35.10 -4.48
CA GLU A 4 0.69 36.36 -4.85
C GLU A 4 -0.29 36.04 -5.97
N VAL A 5 -1.58 36.02 -5.64
CA VAL A 5 -2.63 35.89 -6.64
C VAL A 5 -2.80 37.27 -7.27
N ASP A 6 -2.21 37.45 -8.44
CA ASP A 6 -2.55 38.51 -9.38
C ASP A 6 -3.95 38.20 -9.94
N GLY A 7 -4.95 38.68 -9.23
CA GLY A 7 -6.37 38.52 -9.53
C GLY A 7 -7.14 39.70 -8.96
N ASN A 8 -8.35 39.92 -9.46
CA ASN A 8 -9.21 40.95 -8.91
C ASN A 8 -9.62 40.60 -7.45
N GLU A 9 -10.28 41.53 -6.76
CA GLU A 9 -10.71 41.33 -5.36
C GLU A 9 -11.60 40.09 -5.18
N GLU A 10 -12.37 39.73 -6.21
CA GLU A 10 -13.26 38.57 -6.24
C GLU A 10 -12.47 37.24 -6.32
N ASP A 11 -11.44 37.17 -7.17
CA ASP A 11 -10.55 36.02 -7.29
C ASP A 11 -9.78 35.77 -5.98
N ARG A 12 -9.34 36.85 -5.32
CA ARG A 12 -8.67 36.77 -4.01
C ARG A 12 -9.61 36.23 -2.93
N ALA A 13 -10.84 36.71 -2.88
CA ALA A 13 -11.85 36.22 -1.94
C ALA A 13 -12.18 34.73 -2.16
N LEU A 14 -12.22 34.29 -3.42
CA LEU A 14 -12.46 32.89 -3.78
C LEU A 14 -11.31 31.98 -3.31
N VAL A 15 -10.05 32.37 -3.55
CA VAL A 15 -8.88 31.61 -3.11
C VAL A 15 -8.80 31.52 -1.58
N LEU A 16 -9.12 32.60 -0.87
CA LEU A 16 -9.16 32.61 0.59
C LEU A 16 -10.23 31.65 1.12
N ARG A 17 -11.45 31.67 0.55
CA ARG A 17 -12.50 30.71 0.93
C ARG A 17 -12.13 29.26 0.64
N ALA A 18 -11.48 28.98 -0.49
CA ALA A 18 -11.03 27.63 -0.82
C ALA A 18 -10.00 27.12 0.21
N ARG A 19 -9.09 27.99 0.66
CA ARG A 19 -8.12 27.67 1.71
C ARG A 19 -8.75 27.48 3.08
N GLU A 20 -9.71 28.33 3.46
CA GLU A 20 -10.46 28.17 4.71
C GLU A 20 -11.22 26.84 4.71
N LEU A 21 -11.85 26.48 3.60
CA LEU A 21 -12.53 25.20 3.44
C LEU A 21 -11.56 24.02 3.57
N GLU A 22 -10.40 24.10 2.92
CA GLU A 22 -9.35 23.09 3.01
C GLU A 22 -8.85 22.88 4.44
N VAL A 23 -8.53 23.97 5.14
CA VAL A 23 -8.16 23.96 6.56
C VAL A 23 -9.28 23.38 7.42
N GLY A 24 -10.54 23.76 7.17
CA GLY A 24 -11.70 23.22 7.86
C GLY A 24 -11.80 21.71 7.68
N MET A 25 -11.69 21.21 6.45
CA MET A 25 -11.72 19.77 6.19
C MET A 25 -10.62 19.01 6.94
N ARG A 26 -9.39 19.53 6.99
CA ARG A 26 -8.25 18.92 7.71
C ARG A 26 -8.48 18.86 9.21
N LEU A 27 -8.87 19.98 9.80
CA LEU A 27 -9.26 20.03 11.21
C LEU A 27 -10.40 19.04 11.52
N SER A 28 -11.27 18.77 10.53
CA SER A 28 -12.44 17.90 10.73
C SER A 28 -12.06 16.45 10.72
N ARG A 29 -11.15 16.07 9.82
CA ARG A 29 -10.53 14.76 9.81
C ARG A 29 -9.76 14.52 11.11
N ALA A 30 -9.10 15.57 11.60
CA ALA A 30 -8.43 15.57 12.90
C ALA A 30 -9.39 15.65 14.10
N GLY A 31 -10.71 15.52 13.92
CA GLY A 31 -11.69 15.41 15.00
C GLY A 31 -12.00 16.71 15.75
N TYR A 32 -11.53 17.85 15.26
CA TYR A 32 -11.95 19.15 15.77
C TYR A 32 -13.31 19.51 15.11
N GLY A 33 -14.18 20.25 15.79
CA GLY A 33 -15.48 20.64 15.26
C GLY A 33 -15.43 22.02 14.61
N ILE A 34 -15.46 22.12 13.27
CA ILE A 34 -14.98 23.35 12.60
C ILE A 34 -15.99 24.17 11.83
N LEU A 35 -17.03 23.61 11.22
CA LEU A 35 -17.79 24.42 10.27
C LEU A 35 -18.85 25.25 11.00
N ARG A 36 -18.80 26.57 10.80
CA ARG A 36 -19.97 27.43 10.96
C ARG A 36 -20.94 27.14 9.81
N GLU A 37 -22.21 27.55 9.94
CA GLU A 37 -23.21 27.38 8.86
C GLU A 37 -22.81 28.06 7.55
N ASP A 38 -21.91 29.05 7.61
CA ASP A 38 -21.37 29.79 6.46
C ASP A 38 -20.11 29.16 5.82
N GLY A 39 -19.66 28.00 6.33
CA GLY A 39 -18.48 27.29 5.82
C GLY A 39 -17.13 27.80 6.34
N SER A 40 -17.10 28.83 7.21
CA SER A 40 -15.86 29.29 7.84
C SER A 40 -15.41 28.38 8.98
N VAL A 41 -14.09 28.35 9.19
CA VAL A 41 -13.42 27.61 10.27
C VAL A 41 -13.68 28.31 11.61
N ARG A 42 -14.11 27.58 12.64
CA ARG A 42 -14.23 28.12 14.00
C ARG A 42 -12.85 28.36 14.61
N ASP A 43 -12.56 29.60 15.02
CA ASP A 43 -11.34 29.96 15.77
C ASP A 43 -11.06 29.03 16.96
N GLU A 44 -12.10 28.57 17.63
CA GLU A 44 -12.03 27.62 18.75
C GLU A 44 -11.36 26.31 18.34
N ALA A 45 -11.69 25.78 17.16
CA ALA A 45 -11.08 24.54 16.66
C ALA A 45 -9.59 24.73 16.32
N VAL A 46 -9.20 25.88 15.76
CA VAL A 46 -7.80 26.21 15.53
C VAL A 46 -7.02 26.29 16.85
N ARG A 47 -7.58 26.97 17.85
CA ARG A 47 -6.98 27.11 19.18
C ARG A 47 -6.85 25.76 19.89
N GLU A 48 -7.86 24.91 19.80
CA GLU A 48 -7.83 23.55 20.35
C GLU A 48 -6.75 22.70 19.68
N TRP A 49 -6.65 22.74 18.35
CA TRP A 49 -5.61 22.03 17.60
C TRP A 49 -4.22 22.52 17.98
N GLN A 50 -3.99 23.85 18.03
CA GLN A 50 -2.70 24.44 18.40
C GLN A 50 -2.28 23.99 19.81
N LYS A 51 -3.21 24.04 20.76
CA LYS A 51 -2.97 23.60 22.14
C LYS A 51 -2.63 22.10 22.21
N ALA A 52 -3.34 21.27 21.46
CA ALA A 52 -3.10 19.82 21.42
C ALA A 52 -1.70 19.47 20.87
N HIS A 53 -1.14 20.32 20.01
CA HIS A 53 0.19 20.15 19.42
C HIS A 53 1.27 20.97 20.12
N GLY A 54 1.01 21.44 21.36
CA GLY A 54 2.00 22.14 22.18
C GLY A 54 2.36 23.55 21.67
N ARG A 55 1.48 24.17 20.89
CA ARG A 55 1.66 25.51 20.32
C ARG A 55 0.83 26.56 21.06
N GLU A 56 1.16 27.82 20.86
CA GLU A 56 0.37 28.93 21.39
C GLU A 56 -0.99 28.97 20.69
N ALA A 57 -2.08 28.95 21.46
CA ALA A 57 -3.46 28.89 20.96
C ALA A 57 -3.97 30.29 20.55
N THR A 58 -3.34 30.89 19.54
CA THR A 58 -3.67 32.23 19.04
C THR A 58 -4.96 32.25 18.23
N GLY A 59 -5.35 31.11 17.65
CA GLY A 59 -6.47 31.01 16.70
C GLY A 59 -6.10 31.46 15.28
N GLU A 60 -4.87 31.96 15.09
CA GLU A 60 -4.33 32.32 13.79
C GLU A 60 -3.43 31.20 13.28
N LEU A 61 -3.67 30.71 12.06
CA LEU A 61 -2.87 29.65 11.46
C LEU A 61 -1.58 30.19 10.87
N THR A 62 -0.46 29.67 11.36
CA THR A 62 0.86 29.90 10.78
C THR A 62 1.13 28.91 9.63
N ILE A 63 2.13 29.21 8.79
CA ILE A 63 2.60 28.23 7.78
C ILE A 63 3.02 26.92 8.46
N ALA A 64 3.64 27.00 9.63
CA ALA A 64 4.06 25.82 10.37
C ALA A 64 2.87 25.02 10.92
N ASP A 65 1.71 25.64 11.14
CA ASP A 65 0.48 24.93 11.53
C ASP A 65 -0.10 24.18 10.34
N ILE A 66 -0.14 24.84 9.17
CA ILE A 66 -0.61 24.22 7.91
C ILE A 66 0.26 23.01 7.55
N VAL A 67 1.59 23.14 7.61
CA VAL A 67 2.51 22.02 7.34
C VAL A 67 2.30 20.88 8.33
N ALA A 68 2.13 21.18 9.62
CA ALA A 68 1.86 20.12 10.60
C ALA A 68 0.47 19.48 10.43
N MET A 69 -0.51 20.21 9.86
CA MET A 69 -1.77 19.61 9.42
C MET A 69 -1.60 18.75 8.16
N ASP A 70 -0.74 19.14 7.21
CA ASP A 70 -0.37 18.31 6.06
C ASP A 70 0.27 16.99 6.53
N ASP A 71 1.25 17.08 7.44
CA ASP A 71 1.91 15.90 8.01
C ASP A 71 0.92 14.97 8.75
N LEU A 72 -0.14 15.55 9.35
CA LEU A 72 -1.20 14.78 10.01
C LEU A 72 -2.17 14.17 8.99
N ASP A 73 -2.57 14.91 7.96
CA ASP A 73 -3.40 14.40 6.85
C ASP A 73 -2.70 13.26 6.12
N ASP A 74 -1.37 13.32 5.99
CA ASP A 74 -0.52 12.26 5.45
C ASP A 74 -0.44 11.03 6.35
N ALA A 75 -0.63 11.21 7.66
CA ALA A 75 -0.68 10.10 8.62
C ALA A 75 -2.03 9.38 8.63
N PHE A 76 -3.09 9.98 8.08
CA PHE A 76 -4.34 9.26 7.80
C PHE A 76 -4.12 8.34 6.60
N PRO A 77 -4.49 7.06 6.69
CA PRO A 77 -4.19 6.14 5.62
C PRO A 77 -5.03 6.57 4.41
N PRO A 78 -4.51 6.40 3.19
CA PRO A 78 -5.32 6.60 2.00
C PRO A 78 -6.61 5.76 2.11
N GLU A 79 -7.68 6.21 1.43
CA GLU A 79 -8.91 5.43 1.26
C GLU A 79 -8.59 3.95 1.03
N GLU A 80 -9.33 3.05 1.69
CA GLU A 80 -9.11 1.60 1.67
C GLU A 80 -8.76 1.11 0.26
N ILE A 81 -7.49 0.76 0.03
CA ILE A 81 -7.05 0.35 -1.30
C ILE A 81 -7.29 -1.15 -1.45
N TYR A 82 -8.42 -1.50 -2.07
CA TYR A 82 -8.71 -2.86 -2.47
C TYR A 82 -8.02 -3.16 -3.80
N LEU A 83 -6.90 -3.88 -3.77
CA LEU A 83 -6.55 -4.67 -4.95
C LEU A 83 -7.68 -5.69 -5.18
N PRO A 84 -8.00 -6.09 -6.42
CA PRO A 84 -8.94 -7.18 -6.60
C PRO A 84 -8.32 -8.44 -5.97
N LEU A 85 -8.83 -8.87 -4.82
CA LEU A 85 -8.19 -9.91 -4.02
C LEU A 85 -8.67 -11.29 -4.49
N SER A 86 -7.73 -12.23 -4.66
CA SER A 86 -8.05 -13.66 -4.57
C SER A 86 -8.50 -13.99 -3.13
N GLY A 87 -9.28 -15.06 -2.94
CA GLY A 87 -9.87 -15.40 -1.63
C GLY A 87 -8.85 -15.76 -0.54
N GLU A 88 -9.25 -16.58 0.44
CA GLU A 88 -8.42 -16.95 1.60
C GLU A 88 -7.12 -17.72 1.25
N GLY A 89 -6.99 -18.24 0.03
CA GLY A 89 -5.79 -18.94 -0.43
C GLY A 89 -5.44 -18.59 -1.88
N PRO A 90 -4.26 -19.01 -2.36
CA PRO A 90 -3.93 -18.85 -3.77
C PRO A 90 -4.94 -19.65 -4.59
N ASP A 91 -5.42 -19.05 -5.67
CA ASP A 91 -6.35 -19.70 -6.58
C ASP A 91 -5.54 -20.42 -7.66
N VAL A 92 -5.43 -21.75 -7.49
CA VAL A 92 -4.70 -22.66 -8.38
C VAL A 92 -5.71 -23.57 -9.10
N PHE A 93 -5.69 -23.53 -10.42
CA PHE A 93 -6.59 -24.25 -11.31
C PHE A 93 -5.79 -24.97 -12.41
N ALA A 94 -6.19 -26.19 -12.75
CA ALA A 94 -5.61 -26.94 -13.85
C ALA A 94 -6.69 -27.64 -14.68
N ALA A 95 -6.70 -27.41 -15.98
CA ALA A 95 -7.60 -28.09 -16.92
C ALA A 95 -7.01 -28.13 -18.33
N ASP A 96 -7.17 -29.26 -19.02
CA ASP A 96 -6.89 -29.39 -20.46
C ASP A 96 -5.50 -28.90 -20.92
N GLY A 97 -4.46 -29.15 -20.12
CA GLY A 97 -3.09 -28.70 -20.42
C GLY A 97 -2.81 -27.22 -20.10
N TRP A 98 -3.76 -26.55 -19.45
CA TRP A 98 -3.62 -25.20 -18.91
C TRP A 98 -3.53 -25.24 -17.39
N ILE A 99 -2.63 -24.43 -16.82
CA ILE A 99 -2.51 -24.24 -15.37
C ILE A 99 -2.56 -22.74 -15.10
N ARG A 100 -3.46 -22.32 -14.21
CA ARG A 100 -3.54 -20.95 -13.73
C ARG A 100 -3.27 -20.93 -12.23
N ALA A 101 -2.45 -19.98 -11.79
CA ALA A 101 -2.27 -19.70 -10.37
C ALA A 101 -2.36 -18.18 -10.14
N GLN A 102 -3.01 -17.74 -9.07
CA GLN A 102 -3.02 -16.33 -8.71
C GLN A 102 -3.04 -16.12 -7.20
N GLY A 103 -2.43 -15.02 -6.75
CA GLY A 103 -2.35 -14.67 -5.34
C GLY A 103 -1.40 -13.52 -5.07
N THR A 104 -0.92 -13.44 -3.84
CA THR A 104 0.03 -12.44 -3.37
C THR A 104 1.28 -13.15 -2.84
N TRP A 105 2.48 -12.67 -3.16
CA TRP A 105 3.70 -13.24 -2.61
C TRP A 105 4.00 -12.67 -1.24
N ILE A 106 4.32 -13.57 -0.32
CA ILE A 106 4.99 -13.27 0.95
C ILE A 106 6.35 -13.95 0.97
N LEU A 107 7.29 -13.40 1.74
CA LEU A 107 8.59 -14.02 1.99
C LEU A 107 8.57 -14.73 3.35
N GLU A 108 9.00 -15.97 3.38
CA GLU A 108 9.02 -16.77 4.61
C GLU A 108 10.11 -16.26 5.56
N GLY A 109 9.68 -15.65 6.68
CA GLY A 109 10.57 -15.08 7.70
C GLY A 109 11.26 -13.77 7.30
N GLU A 110 10.79 -13.09 6.25
CA GLU A 110 11.28 -11.78 5.81
C GLU A 110 10.10 -10.86 5.45
N THR A 111 10.31 -9.54 5.52
CA THR A 111 9.32 -8.55 5.08
C THR A 111 9.53 -8.24 3.60
N ILE A 112 8.45 -8.26 2.82
CA ILE A 112 8.48 -7.78 1.44
C ILE A 112 8.35 -6.26 1.40
N ALA A 113 9.10 -5.59 0.53
CA ALA A 113 9.08 -4.13 0.42
C ALA A 113 7.71 -3.58 -0.02
N PHE A 114 6.94 -4.36 -0.79
CA PHE A 114 5.64 -3.97 -1.31
C PHE A 114 4.62 -5.10 -1.07
N PRO A 115 3.97 -5.12 0.11
CA PRO A 115 3.08 -6.22 0.48
C PRO A 115 1.79 -6.25 -0.33
N LEU A 116 1.35 -5.10 -0.86
CA LEU A 116 0.22 -5.01 -1.78
C LEU A 116 0.69 -5.38 -3.20
N ASN A 117 0.82 -6.68 -3.44
CA ASN A 117 1.14 -7.24 -4.75
C ASN A 117 0.10 -8.29 -5.17
N ARG A 118 -0.08 -8.45 -6.48
CA ARG A 118 -0.89 -9.51 -7.07
C ARG A 118 -0.15 -10.13 -8.25
N HIS A 119 -0.09 -11.44 -8.26
CA HIS A 119 0.57 -12.23 -9.27
C HIS A 119 -0.45 -13.16 -9.92
N ILE A 120 -0.40 -13.28 -11.24
CA ILE A 120 -1.19 -14.21 -12.03
C ILE A 120 -0.24 -14.94 -12.96
N TYR A 121 -0.28 -16.26 -12.90
CA TYR A 121 0.45 -17.18 -13.76
C TYR A 121 -0.56 -17.90 -14.64
N ASP A 122 -0.36 -17.84 -15.95
CA ASP A 122 -1.17 -18.55 -16.94
C ASP A 122 -0.25 -19.38 -17.82
N CYS A 123 -0.28 -20.70 -17.63
CA CYS A 123 0.67 -21.66 -18.16
C CYS A 123 0.02 -22.57 -19.20
N ASP A 124 0.63 -22.63 -20.39
CA ASP A 124 0.29 -23.59 -21.44
C ASP A 124 1.38 -24.66 -21.50
N ILE A 125 1.05 -25.86 -21.03
CA ILE A 125 1.96 -27.01 -20.99
C ILE A 125 2.43 -27.41 -22.39
N ALA A 126 1.57 -27.32 -23.40
CA ALA A 126 1.91 -27.70 -24.77
C ALA A 126 2.94 -26.73 -25.38
N SER A 127 2.83 -25.44 -25.07
CA SER A 127 3.81 -24.43 -25.48
C SER A 127 5.11 -24.49 -24.68
N GLY A 128 5.09 -25.09 -23.48
CA GLY A 128 6.23 -25.08 -22.56
C GLY A 128 6.52 -23.71 -21.96
N SER A 129 5.52 -22.81 -21.88
CA SER A 129 5.66 -21.45 -21.38
C SER A 129 4.51 -21.04 -20.47
N CYS A 130 4.77 -20.01 -19.64
CA CYS A 130 3.76 -19.33 -18.86
C CYS A 130 3.86 -17.82 -19.07
N THR A 131 2.71 -17.15 -19.08
CA THR A 131 2.63 -15.70 -18.93
C THR A 131 2.49 -15.38 -17.44
N HIS A 132 3.36 -14.52 -16.92
CA HIS A 132 3.27 -13.98 -15.58
C HIS A 132 2.89 -12.50 -15.67
N ALA A 133 1.77 -12.15 -15.05
CA ALA A 133 1.39 -10.75 -14.80
C ALA A 133 1.59 -10.43 -13.32
N GLU A 134 2.31 -9.36 -13.04
CA GLU A 134 2.44 -8.80 -11.69
C GLU A 134 1.82 -7.40 -11.66
N THR A 135 1.16 -7.12 -10.54
CA THR A 135 0.69 -5.80 -10.15
C THR A 135 1.22 -5.51 -8.76
N VAL A 136 1.96 -4.41 -8.61
CA VAL A 136 2.46 -3.94 -7.32
C VAL A 136 1.90 -2.56 -7.07
N LEU A 137 1.30 -2.38 -5.91
CA LEU A 137 0.90 -1.08 -5.40
C LEU A 137 1.89 -0.66 -4.32
N ALA A 138 2.54 0.47 -4.54
CA ALA A 138 3.49 1.06 -3.61
C ALA A 138 3.05 2.47 -3.26
N THR A 139 3.08 2.82 -1.99
CA THR A 139 2.92 4.20 -1.54
C THR A 139 4.32 4.78 -1.33
N ILE A 140 4.66 5.83 -2.09
CA ILE A 140 5.95 6.53 -1.98
C ILE A 140 5.65 7.99 -1.66
N GLY A 141 5.90 8.40 -0.42
CA GLY A 141 5.41 9.67 0.09
C GLY A 141 3.88 9.70 0.05
N GLN A 142 3.31 10.75 -0.56
CA GLN A 142 1.85 10.92 -0.70
C GLN A 142 1.25 10.26 -1.96
N ALA A 143 2.09 9.66 -2.80
CA ALA A 143 1.64 9.13 -4.09
C ALA A 143 1.51 7.62 -4.04
N ASN A 144 0.34 7.13 -4.47
CA ASN A 144 0.14 5.72 -4.78
C ASN A 144 0.66 5.45 -6.20
N HIS A 145 1.62 4.55 -6.30
CA HIS A 145 2.23 4.10 -7.53
C HIS A 145 1.76 2.68 -7.86
N LEU A 146 1.13 2.53 -9.02
CA LEU A 146 0.80 1.23 -9.59
C LEU A 146 1.88 0.83 -10.58
N ARG A 147 2.57 -0.28 -10.32
CA ARG A 147 3.49 -0.91 -11.24
C ARG A 147 2.85 -2.16 -11.83
N LEU A 148 2.84 -2.26 -13.16
CA LEU A 148 2.39 -3.42 -13.90
C LEU A 148 3.58 -4.02 -14.64
N SER A 149 3.76 -5.33 -14.56
CA SER A 149 4.80 -6.06 -15.28
C SER A 149 4.21 -7.32 -15.89
N LEU A 150 4.72 -7.66 -17.07
CA LEU A 150 4.36 -8.84 -17.83
C LEU A 150 5.64 -9.54 -18.27
N GLU A 151 5.76 -10.81 -17.93
CA GLU A 151 6.95 -11.61 -18.20
C GLU A 151 6.56 -12.98 -18.74
N THR A 152 7.42 -13.56 -19.57
CA THR A 152 7.30 -14.96 -19.99
C THR A 152 8.22 -15.82 -19.13
N LEU A 153 7.67 -16.88 -18.56
CA LEU A 153 8.42 -17.91 -17.85
C LEU A 153 8.48 -19.17 -18.72
N ARG A 154 9.57 -19.92 -18.59
CA ARG A 154 9.76 -21.21 -19.24
C ARG A 154 9.35 -22.32 -18.29
N ILE A 155 8.55 -23.25 -18.79
CA ILE A 155 8.30 -24.52 -18.10
C ILE A 155 9.55 -25.38 -18.23
N THR A 156 10.17 -25.70 -17.10
CA THR A 156 11.38 -26.52 -17.05
C THR A 156 11.08 -27.98 -16.76
N SER A 157 9.98 -28.24 -16.05
CA SER A 157 9.48 -29.58 -15.77
C SER A 157 7.98 -29.55 -15.59
N TRP A 158 7.30 -30.58 -16.10
CA TRP A 158 5.91 -30.88 -15.80
C TRP A 158 5.79 -32.36 -15.45
N ASN A 159 5.63 -32.63 -14.16
CA ASN A 159 5.41 -33.97 -13.61
C ASN A 159 4.18 -33.87 -12.70
N PRO A 160 2.96 -34.06 -13.25
CA PRO A 160 1.72 -33.82 -12.52
C PRO A 160 1.73 -34.46 -11.11
N PRO A 161 1.29 -33.74 -10.06
CA PRO A 161 0.63 -32.43 -10.09
C PRO A 161 1.59 -31.22 -10.05
N VAL A 162 2.89 -31.43 -10.26
CA VAL A 162 3.93 -30.42 -10.01
C VAL A 162 4.48 -29.84 -11.31
N LEU A 163 4.39 -28.51 -11.42
CA LEU A 163 4.98 -27.69 -12.48
C LEU A 163 6.16 -26.90 -11.94
N THR A 164 7.26 -26.84 -12.68
CA THR A 164 8.44 -26.03 -12.31
C THR A 164 8.77 -25.01 -13.40
N LEU A 165 8.94 -23.75 -13.01
CA LEU A 165 9.12 -22.60 -13.89
C LEU A 165 10.42 -21.85 -13.58
N GLU A 166 11.01 -21.25 -14.62
CA GLU A 166 12.15 -20.32 -14.51
C GLU A 166 11.96 -19.14 -15.47
N PRO A 167 12.46 -17.93 -15.17
CA PRO A 167 12.41 -16.81 -16.11
C PRO A 167 13.18 -17.08 -17.41
N THR A 168 12.68 -16.60 -18.56
CA THR A 168 13.36 -16.78 -19.87
C THR A 168 14.52 -15.81 -20.11
N GLY A 169 14.63 -14.74 -19.33
CA GLY A 169 15.66 -13.71 -19.49
C GLY A 169 17.03 -14.11 -18.94
N PRO A 170 18.08 -13.29 -19.19
CA PRO A 170 19.35 -13.45 -18.51
C PRO A 170 19.12 -13.42 -17.01
N GLN A 171 19.43 -14.54 -16.36
CA GLN A 171 19.36 -14.65 -14.91
C GLN A 171 20.45 -13.73 -14.36
N GLY A 172 20.04 -12.75 -13.54
CA GLY A 172 20.98 -11.87 -12.86
C GLY A 172 21.81 -12.63 -11.83
N CYS A 173 22.29 -11.93 -10.81
CA CYS A 173 23.02 -12.56 -9.71
C CYS A 173 22.18 -13.51 -8.84
N ARG A 174 20.86 -13.56 -9.04
CA ARG A 174 19.91 -14.40 -8.32
C ARG A 174 19.11 -15.23 -9.33
N ARG A 175 18.80 -16.47 -8.96
CA ARG A 175 18.04 -17.42 -9.77
C ARG A 175 16.79 -17.86 -9.00
N PRO A 176 15.61 -17.33 -9.35
CA PRO A 176 14.34 -17.84 -8.85
C PRO A 176 13.94 -19.12 -9.58
N VAL A 177 13.47 -20.10 -8.82
CA VAL A 177 12.83 -21.31 -9.34
C VAL A 177 11.47 -21.41 -8.68
N MET A 178 10.42 -21.42 -9.49
CA MET A 178 9.05 -21.47 -9.02
C MET A 178 8.45 -22.86 -9.20
N THR A 179 7.67 -23.29 -8.22
CA THR A 179 6.96 -24.56 -8.23
C THR A 179 5.48 -24.33 -7.97
N ILE A 180 4.63 -24.87 -8.83
CA ILE A 180 3.16 -24.88 -8.67
C ILE A 180 2.73 -26.33 -8.47
N ASN A 181 2.09 -26.62 -7.33
CA ASN A 181 1.44 -27.89 -7.07
C ASN A 181 -0.08 -27.73 -7.23
N THR A 182 -0.63 -28.31 -8.28
CA THR A 182 -2.06 -28.14 -8.63
C THR A 182 -2.99 -28.95 -7.74
N GLU A 183 -2.50 -30.00 -7.09
CA GLU A 183 -3.28 -30.83 -6.16
C GLU A 183 -3.31 -30.21 -4.76
N ALA A 184 -2.16 -29.80 -4.25
CA ALA A 184 -2.05 -29.14 -2.95
C ALA A 184 -2.55 -27.68 -2.97
N LYS A 185 -2.70 -27.10 -4.17
CA LYS A 185 -2.99 -25.66 -4.39
C LYS A 185 -1.95 -24.77 -3.74
N GLU A 186 -0.69 -25.11 -3.92
CA GLU A 186 0.44 -24.37 -3.36
C GLU A 186 1.35 -23.87 -4.45
N VAL A 187 1.91 -22.67 -4.25
CA VAL A 187 2.90 -22.08 -5.14
C VAL A 187 4.04 -21.51 -4.31
N PHE A 188 5.26 -21.91 -4.64
CA PHE A 188 6.48 -21.49 -3.95
C PHE A 188 7.50 -20.98 -4.96
N GLU A 189 8.30 -20.02 -4.55
CA GLU A 189 9.49 -19.61 -5.27
C GLU A 189 10.70 -19.74 -4.36
N VAL A 190 11.74 -20.42 -4.85
CA VAL A 190 13.03 -20.49 -4.16
C VAL A 190 14.03 -19.68 -4.95
N THR A 191 14.51 -18.60 -4.36
CA THR A 191 15.54 -17.75 -4.95
C THR A 191 16.90 -18.06 -4.33
N THR A 192 17.87 -18.41 -5.18
CA THR A 192 19.25 -18.73 -4.79
C THR A 192 20.25 -17.74 -5.38
N GLN A 193 21.42 -17.59 -4.74
CA GLN A 193 22.50 -16.78 -5.28
C GLN A 193 23.19 -17.53 -6.44
N ALA A 194 23.27 -16.90 -7.62
CA ALA A 194 23.90 -17.44 -8.82
C ALA A 194 25.24 -16.76 -9.18
N GLY A 195 25.47 -15.53 -8.72
CA GLY A 195 26.69 -14.75 -8.97
C GLY A 195 26.81 -13.60 -7.99
N ASP A 196 27.70 -12.63 -8.21
CA ASP A 196 27.74 -11.41 -7.40
C ASP A 196 26.78 -10.35 -7.96
N CYS A 197 26.07 -9.64 -7.09
CA CYS A 197 25.09 -8.64 -7.50
C CYS A 197 25.74 -7.26 -7.66
N GLU A 198 25.62 -6.67 -8.85
CA GLU A 198 25.94 -5.26 -9.06
C GLU A 198 24.84 -4.36 -8.47
N GLY A 199 25.16 -3.12 -8.10
CA GLY A 199 24.17 -2.14 -7.65
C GLY A 199 23.82 -2.17 -6.15
N GLY A 200 24.65 -2.80 -5.31
CA GLY A 200 24.52 -2.71 -3.85
C GLY A 200 23.51 -3.69 -3.24
N PHE A 201 23.00 -4.66 -4.01
CA PHE A 201 22.21 -5.74 -3.44
C PHE A 201 23.08 -6.68 -2.63
N GLU A 202 22.73 -6.89 -1.36
CA GLU A 202 23.42 -7.85 -0.51
C GLU A 202 23.29 -9.26 -1.07
N ARG A 203 24.38 -10.02 -0.89
CA ARG A 203 24.43 -11.44 -1.22
C ARG A 203 23.46 -12.21 -0.33
N LEU A 204 22.72 -13.15 -0.92
CA LEU A 204 21.89 -14.06 -0.13
C LEU A 204 22.77 -15.02 0.67
N GLU A 205 22.69 -14.94 2.00
CA GLU A 205 23.37 -15.88 2.90
C GLU A 205 22.77 -17.28 2.84
N ARG A 206 21.45 -17.36 2.57
CA ARG A 206 20.66 -18.58 2.43
C ARG A 206 19.62 -18.42 1.31
N PRO A 207 19.11 -19.51 0.73
CA PRO A 207 17.98 -19.44 -0.19
C PRO A 207 16.82 -18.70 0.45
N ARG A 208 16.19 -17.79 -0.31
CA ARG A 208 14.94 -17.15 0.09
C ARG A 208 13.78 -17.96 -0.45
N VAL A 209 12.77 -18.17 0.39
CA VAL A 209 11.56 -18.87 0.03
C VAL A 209 10.43 -17.86 0.05
N ALA A 210 9.74 -17.73 -1.07
CA ALA A 210 8.47 -17.03 -1.15
C ALA A 210 7.35 -18.05 -1.27
N ARG A 211 6.18 -17.71 -0.73
CA ARG A 211 4.95 -18.47 -0.86
C ARG A 211 3.85 -17.58 -1.42
N LEU A 212 3.08 -18.11 -2.37
CA LEU A 212 1.90 -17.42 -2.89
C LEU A 212 0.73 -17.71 -1.96
N VAL A 213 0.06 -16.66 -1.51
CA VAL A 213 -1.06 -16.73 -0.57
C VAL A 213 -2.31 -16.08 -1.15
N GLY A 214 -3.43 -16.22 -0.45
CA GLY A 214 -4.65 -15.49 -0.75
C GLY A 214 -4.42 -13.99 -0.60
N SER A 215 -4.80 -13.21 -1.62
CA SER A 215 -4.59 -11.76 -1.57
C SER A 215 -5.46 -11.09 -0.50
N GLN A 216 -6.59 -11.72 -0.13
CA GLN A 216 -7.52 -11.17 0.85
C GLN A 216 -6.88 -11.05 2.25
N GLU A 217 -6.16 -12.08 2.68
CA GLU A 217 -5.47 -12.13 3.97
C GLU A 217 -4.44 -11.01 4.07
N VAL A 218 -3.52 -10.91 3.11
CA VAL A 218 -2.46 -9.88 3.09
C VAL A 218 -3.05 -8.48 3.00
N GLY A 219 -4.09 -8.29 2.17
CA GLY A 219 -4.77 -7.01 2.05
C GLY A 219 -5.37 -6.53 3.38
N TYR A 220 -6.01 -7.43 4.13
CA TYR A 220 -6.54 -7.10 5.46
C TYR A 220 -5.44 -6.80 6.47
N GLU A 221 -4.37 -7.59 6.50
CA GLU A 221 -3.26 -7.35 7.44
C GLU A 221 -2.60 -5.98 7.22
N VAL A 222 -2.32 -5.62 5.95
CA VAL A 222 -1.77 -4.30 5.62
C VAL A 222 -2.73 -3.18 5.98
N MET A 223 -4.04 -3.38 5.75
CA MET A 223 -5.05 -2.39 6.11
C MET A 223 -5.13 -2.19 7.62
N GLU A 224 -5.12 -3.26 8.41
CA GLU A 224 -5.13 -3.20 9.87
C GLU A 224 -3.86 -2.55 10.42
N GLU A 225 -2.69 -2.88 9.86
CA GLU A 225 -1.44 -2.24 10.23
C GLU A 225 -1.45 -0.73 9.93
N ASN A 226 -1.93 -0.34 8.75
CA ASN A 226 -2.11 1.05 8.38
C ASN A 226 -3.09 1.76 9.32
N ARG A 227 -4.22 1.13 9.64
CA ARG A 227 -5.24 1.66 10.54
C ARG A 227 -4.69 1.86 11.96
N ARG A 228 -3.94 0.89 12.48
CA ARG A 228 -3.28 0.97 13.79
C ARG A 228 -2.21 2.06 13.80
N SER A 229 -1.35 2.08 12.79
CA SER A 229 -0.32 3.12 12.64
C SER A 229 -0.95 4.51 12.63
N THR A 230 -1.98 4.74 11.82
CA THR A 230 -2.73 6.00 11.86
C THR A 230 -3.29 6.28 13.24
N PHE A 231 -3.98 5.32 13.85
CA PHE A 231 -4.58 5.50 15.16
C PHE A 231 -3.54 5.95 16.18
N GLU A 232 -2.33 5.39 16.19
CA GLU A 232 -1.23 5.79 17.08
C GLU A 232 -0.76 7.24 16.85
N HIS A 233 -0.82 7.73 15.61
CA HIS A 233 -0.45 9.09 15.25
C HIS A 233 -1.58 10.12 15.46
N MET A 234 -2.81 9.67 15.74
CA MET A 234 -3.92 10.59 16.00
C MET A 234 -3.73 11.35 17.32
N PRO A 235 -4.19 12.62 17.40
CA PRO A 235 -4.20 13.37 18.65
C PRO A 235 -4.96 12.61 19.75
N THR A 236 -4.47 12.66 20.98
CA THR A 236 -5.07 11.94 22.13
C THR A 236 -6.57 12.21 22.28
N ALA A 237 -7.05 13.43 22.01
CA ALA A 237 -8.47 13.75 22.06
C ALA A 237 -9.31 12.93 21.07
N VAL A 238 -8.80 12.70 19.86
CA VAL A 238 -9.44 11.90 18.81
C VAL A 238 -9.42 10.43 19.18
N ARG A 239 -8.27 9.90 19.62
CA ARG A 239 -8.16 8.52 20.10
C ARG A 239 -9.17 8.24 21.22
N SER A 240 -9.24 9.11 22.22
CA SER A 240 -10.22 8.98 23.32
C SER A 240 -11.68 9.13 22.89
N LEU A 241 -11.96 9.81 21.78
CA LEU A 241 -13.32 9.83 21.19
C LEU A 241 -13.65 8.49 20.52
N LEU A 242 -12.74 7.97 19.70
CA LEU A 242 -12.88 6.69 19.01
C LEU A 242 -12.98 5.51 20.00
N GLU A 243 -12.16 5.50 21.05
CA GLU A 243 -12.21 4.52 22.14
C GLU A 243 -13.58 4.52 22.85
N ARG A 244 -14.12 5.70 23.16
CA ARG A 244 -15.47 5.83 23.76
C ARG A 244 -16.59 5.41 22.82
N ALA A 245 -16.39 5.53 21.51
CA ALA A 245 -17.31 5.06 20.49
C ALA A 245 -17.19 3.55 20.21
N GLY A 246 -16.25 2.85 20.87
CA GLY A 246 -16.01 1.42 20.66
C GLY A 246 -15.26 1.11 19.36
N GLN A 247 -14.62 2.12 18.74
CA GLN A 247 -13.79 1.95 17.54
C GLN A 247 -12.32 1.74 17.90
N VAL A 248 -12.06 0.87 18.87
CA VAL A 248 -10.70 0.52 19.27
C VAL A 248 -10.09 -0.36 18.18
N VAL A 249 -8.91 0.03 17.70
CA VAL A 249 -8.04 -0.80 16.88
C VAL A 249 -7.14 -1.55 17.86
N GLU A 250 -7.46 -2.81 18.16
CA GLU A 250 -6.60 -3.68 19.00
C GLU A 250 -5.37 -4.19 18.22
#